data_AF-A0A2I1BUV0-F1
#
_entry.id   AF-A0A2I1BUV0-F1
#
_cell.length_a   1.000
_cell.length_b   1.000
_cell.length_c   1.000
_cell.angle_alpha   90.00
_cell.angle_beta   90.00
_cell.angle_gamma   90.00
#
_symmetry.space_group_name_H-M   'P 1'
#
loop_
_entity.id
_entity.type
_entity.pdbx_description
1 polymer ?
#
loop_
_entity_poly.entity_id
_entity_poly.type
_entity_poly.pdbx_seq_one_letter_code
_entity_poly.pdbx_strand_id
1 'polypeptide(L)' 'VLLNHTQVDLHAQDWWKLIALHKAARQGHLPIVKLLLAELSININTKDRNGVTPL' A
#
# COMPACT_ATOMS: atom_id res chain seq x y z
N VAL A 1 -4.56 -9.98 15.59
CA VAL A 1 -4.32 -10.11 14.13
C VAL A 1 -5.37 -9.27 13.41
N LEU A 2 -5.00 -8.08 12.93
CA LEU A 2 -5.95 -7.06 12.42
C LEU A 2 -6.45 -7.34 10.99
N LEU A 3 -5.89 -8.35 10.31
CA LEU A 3 -6.20 -8.68 8.92
C LEU A 3 -7.48 -9.50 8.74
N ASN A 4 -8.08 -10.00 9.84
CA ASN A 4 -9.21 -10.92 9.76
C ASN A 4 -10.58 -10.22 9.87
N HIS A 5 -10.59 -8.90 10.05
CA HIS A 5 -11.80 -8.11 10.25
C HIS A 5 -11.62 -6.74 9.62
N THR A 6 -11.65 -6.68 8.30
CA THR A 6 -12.07 -5.51 7.50
C THR A 6 -11.67 -5.81 6.07
N GLN A 7 -12.58 -5.57 5.13
CA GLN A 7 -12.25 -5.39 3.71
C GLN A 7 -11.34 -4.15 3.62
N VAL A 8 -10.05 -4.30 3.96
CA VAL A 8 -9.07 -3.23 3.80
C VAL A 8 -8.87 -3.10 2.30
N ASP A 9 -9.46 -2.06 1.73
CA ASP A 9 -9.22 -1.72 0.34
C ASP A 9 -7.77 -1.26 0.19
N LEU A 10 -6.93 -2.17 -0.30
CA LEU A 10 -5.51 -1.92 -0.56
C LEU A 10 -5.29 -0.89 -1.68
N HIS A 11 -6.32 -0.65 -2.48
CA HIS A 11 -6.35 0.35 -3.54
C HIS A 11 -6.87 1.70 -3.07
N ALA A 12 -7.34 1.81 -1.81
CA ALA A 12 -7.79 3.07 -1.26
C ALA A 12 -6.65 4.09 -1.31
N GLN A 13 -6.96 5.22 -1.95
CA GLN A 13 -6.06 6.34 -2.09
C GLN A 13 -6.46 7.43 -1.10
N ASP A 14 -5.50 7.94 -0.34
CA ASP A 14 -5.72 9.15 0.44
C ASP A 14 -5.79 10.38 -0.46
N TRP A 15 -5.97 11.57 0.13
CA TRP A 15 -6.00 12.81 -0.64
C TRP A 15 -4.72 13.07 -1.45
N TRP A 16 -3.59 12.43 -1.14
CA TRP A 16 -2.34 12.50 -1.90
C TRP A 16 -2.19 11.39 -2.94
N LYS A 17 -3.23 10.61 -3.22
CA LYS A 17 -3.16 9.41 -4.07
C LYS A 17 -2.21 8.33 -3.53
N LEU A 18 -1.93 8.34 -2.22
CA LEU A 18 -1.10 7.31 -1.61
C LEU A 18 -1.96 6.09 -1.24
N ILE A 19 -1.51 4.91 -1.66
CA ILE A 19 -2.01 3.61 -1.19
C ILE A 19 -1.27 3.13 0.06
N ALA A 20 -1.79 2.09 0.73
CA ALA A 20 -1.19 1.48 1.93
C ALA A 20 0.31 1.13 1.72
N LEU A 21 0.67 0.65 0.53
CA LEU A 21 2.04 0.30 0.19
C LEU A 21 2.99 1.51 0.22
N HIS A 22 2.56 2.69 -0.20
CA HIS A 22 3.40 3.90 -0.13
C HIS A 22 3.77 4.22 1.32
N LYS A 23 2.81 4.11 2.25
CA LYS A 23 3.06 4.37 3.66
C LYS A 23 3.98 3.30 4.26
N ALA A 24 3.75 2.03 3.93
CA ALA A 24 4.57 0.92 4.42
C ALA A 24 6.03 1.04 3.95
N ALA A 25 6.24 1.35 2.66
CA ALA A 25 7.57 1.54 2.08
C ALA A 25 8.28 2.79 2.62
N ARG A 26 7.59 3.94 2.71
CA ARG A 26 8.15 5.18 3.28
C ARG A 26 8.61 5.03 4.73
N GLN A 27 7.95 4.16 5.49
CA GLN A 27 8.30 3.90 6.89
C GLN A 27 9.32 2.77 7.06
N GLY A 28 9.75 2.11 5.98
CA GLY A 28 10.69 0.99 6.05
C GLY A 28 10.11 -0.28 6.70
N HIS A 29 8.78 -0.42 6.78
CA HIS A 29 8.13 -1.57 7.41
C HIS A 29 8.13 -2.80 6.49
N LEU A 30 9.29 -3.43 6.34
CA LEU A 30 9.51 -4.59 5.48
C LEU A 30 8.48 -5.73 5.65
N PRO A 31 8.09 -6.12 6.88
CA PRO A 31 7.08 -7.17 7.07
C PRO A 31 5.71 -6.79 6.50
N ILE A 32 5.31 -5.53 6.61
CA ILE A 32 4.05 -5.01 6.08
C ILE A 32 4.12 -4.93 4.56
N VAL A 33 5.25 -4.45 4.01
CA VAL A 33 5.49 -4.42 2.56
C VAL A 33 5.36 -5.83 1.96
N LYS A 34 5.99 -6.85 2.58
CA LYS A 34 5.87 -8.24 2.12
C LYS A 34 4.44 -8.77 2.18
N LEU A 35 3.69 -8.42 3.24
CA LEU A 35 2.31 -8.83 3.39
C LEU A 35 1.41 -8.20 2.31
N LEU A 36 1.58 -6.91 2.06
CA LEU A 36 0.85 -6.20 1.02
C LEU A 36 1.22 -6.68 -0.39
N LEU A 37 2.49 -7.01 -0.64
CA LEU A 37 2.93 -7.55 -1.93
C LEU A 37 2.47 -9.00 -2.18
N ALA A 38 2.05 -9.73 -1.14
CA ALA A 38 1.47 -11.05 -1.30
C ALA A 38 0.04 -11.01 -1.86
N GLU A 39 -0.60 -9.84 -1.83
CA GLU A 39 -1.95 -9.65 -2.36
C GLU A 39 -1.90 -9.43 -3.88
N LEU A 40 -2.49 -10.39 -4.62
CA LEU A 40 -2.36 -10.48 -6.08
C LEU A 40 -2.91 -9.26 -6.83
N SER A 41 -3.84 -8.53 -6.21
CA SER A 41 -4.47 -7.36 -6.81
C SER A 41 -3.65 -6.08 -6.71
N ILE A 42 -2.63 -6.00 -5.83
CA ILE A 42 -1.94 -4.73 -5.55
C ILE A 42 -1.18 -4.21 -6.77
N ASN A 43 -1.45 -2.95 -7.15
CA ASN A 43 -0.72 -2.29 -8.22
C ASN A 43 0.50 -1.54 -7.66
N ILE A 44 1.67 -2.15 -7.78
CA ILE A 44 2.96 -1.59 -7.33
C ILE A 44 3.41 -0.35 -8.12
N ASN A 45 2.82 -0.08 -9.28
CA ASN A 45 3.14 1.07 -10.13
C ASN A 45 2.18 2.25 -9.91
N THR A 46 1.29 2.17 -8.92
CA THR A 46 0.35 3.26 -8.60
C THR A 46 1.14 4.51 -8.24
N LYS A 47 0.92 5.62 -8.93
CA LYS A 47 1.61 6.88 -8.65
C LYS A 47 0.81 7.76 -7.69
N ASP A 48 1.50 8.36 -6.73
CA ASP A 48 0.95 9.41 -5.88
C ASP A 48 0.75 10.73 -6.67
N ARG A 49 0.29 11.79 -5.98
CA ARG A 49 0.12 13.13 -6.59
C ARG A 49 1.42 13.74 -7.12
N ASN A 50 2.57 13.32 -6.63
CA ASN A 50 3.88 13.79 -7.06
C ASN A 50 4.48 12.90 -8.16
N GLY A 51 3.76 11.85 -8.59
CA GLY A 51 4.27 10.89 -9.58
C GLY A 51 5.17 9.80 -8.99
N VAL A 52 5.27 9.71 -7.67
CA VAL A 52 6.12 8.76 -6.94
C VAL A 52 5.42 7.41 -6.83
N THR A 53 6.17 6.33 -7.03
CA THR A 53 5.71 4.95 -6.83
C THR A 53 5.96 4.48 -5.39
N PRO A 54 5.21 3.47 -4.91
CA PRO A 54 5.40 2.89 -3.58
C PRO A 54 6.79 2.27 -3.39
N LEU A 55 7.40 1.77 -4.47
CA LEU A 55 8.76 1.22 -4.54
C LEU A 55 9.67 2.23 -5.24
#